data_AF-A0A819YZC2-F1
#
_entry.id   AF-A0A819YZC2-F1
#
_cell.length_a   1.000
_cell.length_b   1.000
_cell.length_c   1.000
_cell.angle_alpha   90.00
_cell.angle_beta   90.00
_cell.angle_gamma   90.00
#
_symmetry.space_group_name_H-M   'P 1'
#
loop_
_entity.id
_entity.type
_entity.pdbx_description
1 polymer ?
#
loop_
_entity_poly.entity_id
_entity_poly.type
_entity_poly.pdbx_seq_one_letter_code
_entity_poly.pdbx_strand_id
1 'polypeptide(L)'
;RRIDLIFVPANEWACSLLYFTGSDMFNRSMRRLARRLNMSLSQHGLYHGVVRKGVEKINTGQALNTPTEESVFRYLNLSYRPPEDRDH
;
A
#
# COMPACT_ATOMS: atom_id res chain seq x y z
N ARG A 1 -17.16 -22.98 -3.33
CA ARG A 1 -15.86 -22.25 -3.25
C ARG A 1 -16.10 -20.85 -3.80
N ARG A 2 -15.53 -19.82 -3.20
CA ARG A 2 -15.62 -18.43 -3.68
C ARG A 2 -14.37 -18.11 -4.52
N ILE A 3 -14.54 -17.39 -5.63
CA ILE A 3 -13.46 -16.91 -6.49
C ILE A 3 -13.65 -15.40 -6.62
N ASP A 4 -12.58 -14.64 -6.35
CA ASP A 4 -12.54 -13.20 -6.54
C ASP A 4 -11.46 -12.88 -7.60
N LEU A 5 -11.79 -12.08 -8.61
CA LEU A 5 -10.89 -11.67 -9.70
C LEU A 5 -10.80 -10.14 -9.73
N ILE A 6 -9.59 -9.61 -9.94
CA ILE A 6 -9.35 -8.18 -10.08
C ILE A 6 -8.53 -7.91 -11.35
N PHE A 7 -8.86 -6.83 -12.04
CA PHE A 7 -8.11 -6.30 -13.17
C PHE A 7 -7.56 -4.95 -12.78
N VAL A 8 -6.25 -4.79 -12.90
CA VAL A 8 -5.55 -3.60 -12.41
C VAL A 8 -4.65 -3.04 -13.51
N PRO A 9 -4.55 -1.71 -13.63
CA PRO A 9 -3.57 -1.10 -14.51
C PRO A 9 -2.14 -1.52 -14.14
N ALA A 10 -1.25 -1.61 -15.13
CA ALA A 10 0.12 -2.08 -14.91
C ALA A 10 0.90 -1.25 -13.87
N ASN A 11 0.63 0.06 -13.79
CA ASN A 11 1.25 0.96 -12.82
C ASN A 11 0.73 0.77 -11.38
N GLU A 12 -0.40 0.07 -11.18
CA GLU A 12 -0.95 -0.24 -9.85
C GLU A 12 -0.57 -1.65 -9.38
N TRP A 13 0.07 -2.45 -10.25
CA TRP A 13 0.31 -3.88 -10.03
C TRP A 13 0.94 -4.19 -8.67
N ALA A 14 2.02 -3.50 -8.29
CA ALA A 14 2.72 -3.76 -7.04
C ALA A 14 1.85 -3.52 -5.79
N CYS A 15 1.10 -2.42 -5.78
CA CYS A 15 0.23 -2.08 -4.65
C CYS A 15 -1.00 -2.99 -4.58
N SER A 16 -1.52 -3.40 -5.74
CA SER A 16 -2.63 -4.34 -5.85
C SER A 16 -2.23 -5.76 -5.44
N LEU A 17 -1.04 -6.21 -5.85
CA LEU A 17 -0.47 -7.49 -5.43
C LEU A 17 -0.30 -7.53 -3.92
N LEU A 18 0.37 -6.52 -3.34
CA LEU A 18 0.53 -6.39 -1.90
C LEU A 18 -0.82 -6.43 -1.15
N TYR A 19 -1.82 -5.70 -1.67
CA TYR A 19 -3.17 -5.68 -1.11
C TYR A 19 -3.83 -7.05 -1.13
N PHE A 20 -3.78 -7.75 -2.27
CA PHE A 20 -4.50 -9.00 -2.47
C PHE A 20 -3.81 -10.20 -1.83
N THR A 21 -2.48 -10.17 -1.71
CA THR A 21 -1.71 -11.14 -0.93
C THR A 21 -2.02 -11.03 0.56
N GLY A 22 -2.19 -9.81 1.08
CA GLY A 22 -2.52 -9.59 2.49
C GLY A 22 -1.38 -9.94 3.45
N SER A 23 -1.66 -10.28 4.71
CA SER A 23 -2.99 -10.42 5.35
C SER A 23 -3.76 -9.11 5.55
N ASP A 24 -5.03 -9.16 5.98
CA ASP A 24 -5.78 -7.93 6.35
C ASP A 24 -5.07 -7.14 7.46
N MET A 25 -4.56 -7.86 8.48
CA MET A 25 -3.81 -7.25 9.58
C MET A 25 -2.50 -6.61 9.10
N PHE A 26 -1.79 -7.28 8.20
CA PHE A 26 -0.58 -6.73 7.57
C PHE A 26 -0.91 -5.46 6.77
N ASN A 27 -1.93 -5.50 5.92
CA ASN A 27 -2.41 -4.36 5.14
C ASN A 27 -2.81 -3.17 6.03
N ARG A 28 -3.56 -3.41 7.11
CA ARG A 28 -3.94 -2.38 8.09
C ARG A 28 -2.72 -1.74 8.75
N SER A 29 -1.73 -2.55 9.12
CA SER A 29 -0.48 -2.09 9.73
C SER A 29 0.35 -1.25 8.75
N MET A 30 0.49 -1.70 7.50
CA MET A 30 1.18 -0.97 6.43
C MET A 30 0.52 0.37 6.14
N ARG A 31 -0.82 0.42 6.04
CA ARG A 31 -1.55 1.69 5.86
C ARG A 31 -1.39 2.64 7.04
N ARG A 32 -1.38 2.10 8.27
CA ARG A 32 -1.14 2.90 9.47
C ARG A 32 0.26 3.49 9.49
N LEU A 33 1.27 2.72 9.07
CA LEU A 33 2.64 3.24 8.93
C LEU A 33 2.72 4.33 7.85
N ALA A 34 2.16 4.09 6.66
CA ALA A 34 2.12 5.10 5.60
C ALA A 34 1.48 6.41 6.08
N ARG A 35 0.39 6.34 6.85
CA ARG A 35 -0.24 7.53 7.44
C ARG A 35 0.69 8.30 8.38
N ARG A 36 1.52 7.62 9.19
CA ARG A 36 2.51 8.27 10.06
C ARG A 36 3.60 8.99 9.27
N LEU A 37 3.90 8.50 8.06
CA LEU A 37 4.87 9.10 7.14
C LEU A 37 4.27 10.17 6.22
N ASN A 38 3.08 10.71 6.53
CA ASN A 38 2.33 11.63 5.65
C ASN A 38 2.11 11.08 4.23
N MET A 39 1.99 9.75 4.13
CA MET A 39 1.69 9.02 2.90
C MET A 39 0.28 8.41 2.96
N SER A 40 -0.16 7.84 1.85
CA SER A 40 -1.37 7.04 1.73
C SER A 40 -1.12 5.81 0.88
N LEU A 41 -1.25 4.63 1.47
CA LEU A 41 -1.21 3.35 0.77
C LEU A 41 -2.63 2.82 0.51
N SER A 42 -2.92 2.42 -0.71
CA SER A 42 -4.12 1.68 -1.12
C SER A 42 -3.74 0.62 -2.15
N GLN A 43 -4.70 -0.19 -2.62
CA GLN A 43 -4.47 -1.11 -3.73
C GLN A 43 -4.08 -0.39 -5.03
N HIS A 44 -4.49 0.87 -5.19
CA HIS A 44 -4.24 1.66 -6.39
C HIS A 44 -2.87 2.32 -6.40
N GLY A 45 -2.20 2.46 -5.25
CA GLY A 45 -0.91 3.11 -5.21
C GLY A 45 -0.46 3.57 -3.83
N LEU A 46 0.77 4.06 -3.79
CA LEU A 46 1.34 4.77 -2.66
C LEU A 46 1.50 6.25 -3.04
N TYR A 47 0.98 7.14 -2.20
CA TYR A 47 1.02 8.58 -2.43
C TYR A 47 1.78 9.28 -1.30
N HIS A 48 2.58 10.30 -1.62
CA HIS A 48 3.31 11.11 -0.66
C HIS A 48 2.83 12.57 -0.65
N GLY A 49 3.14 13.29 0.43
CA GLY A 49 2.67 14.68 0.60
C GLY A 49 1.16 14.76 0.87
N VAL A 50 0.60 13.72 1.49
CA VAL A 50 -0.83 13.63 1.77
C VAL A 50 -1.17 14.48 2.99
N VAL A 51 -2.05 15.47 2.83
CA VAL A 51 -2.47 16.36 3.91
C VAL A 51 -3.84 15.94 4.43
N ARG A 52 -3.98 15.90 5.76
CA ARG A 52 -5.20 15.45 6.44
C ARG A 52 -5.62 16.43 7.53
N LYS A 53 -6.92 16.59 7.71
CA LYS A 53 -7.53 17.24 8.88
C LYS A 53 -8.31 16.18 9.65
N GLY A 54 -7.71 15.68 10.73
CA GLY A 54 -8.20 14.49 11.41
C GLY A 54 -8.12 13.25 10.52
N VAL A 55 -9.26 12.68 10.16
CA VAL A 55 -9.36 11.48 9.31
C VAL A 55 -9.51 11.82 7.83
N GLU A 56 -10.02 13.01 7.52
CA GLU A 56 -10.32 13.45 6.17
C GLU A 56 -9.05 13.84 5.41
N LYS A 57 -8.90 13.34 4.19
CA LYS A 57 -7.81 13.73 3.27
C LYS A 57 -8.24 14.98 2.53
N ILE A 58 -7.55 16.09 2.78
CA ILE A 58 -7.77 17.37 2.07
C ILE A 58 -6.91 17.43 0.81
N ASN A 59 -5.73 16.79 0.84
CA ASN A 59 -4.87 16.64 -0.32
C ASN A 59 -4.44 15.18 -0.44
N THR A 60 -4.69 14.57 -1.60
CA THR A 60 -4.34 13.18 -1.92
C THR A 60 -2.85 12.96 -2.14
N GLY A 61 -2.08 14.03 -2.36
CA GLY A 61 -0.65 13.98 -2.61
C GLY A 61 -0.32 13.57 -4.04
N GLN A 62 0.95 13.23 -4.25
CA GLN A 62 1.46 12.76 -5.54
C GLN A 62 1.73 11.26 -5.49
N ALA A 63 1.40 10.57 -6.59
CA ALA A 63 1.65 9.14 -6.72
C ALA A 63 3.16 8.88 -6.79
N LEU A 64 3.63 7.90 -6.02
CA LEU A 64 4.98 7.40 -6.09
C LEU A 64 5.07 6.30 -7.16
N ASN A 65 6.19 6.26 -7.88
CA ASN A 65 6.45 5.20 -8.82
C ASN A 65 6.79 3.90 -8.06
N THR A 66 5.88 2.93 -8.08
CA THR A 66 6.03 1.63 -7.38
C THR A 66 6.01 0.46 -8.37
N PRO A 67 7.12 0.18 -9.08
CA PRO A 67 7.16 -0.90 -10.07
C PRO A 67 7.18 -2.31 -9.45
N THR A 68 7.59 -2.44 -8.18
CA THR A 68 7.66 -3.73 -7.48
C THR A 68 7.15 -3.60 -6.03
N GLU A 69 6.84 -4.71 -5.37
CA GLU A 69 6.46 -4.66 -3.95
C GLU A 69 7.58 -4.06 -3.09
N GLU A 70 8.84 -4.45 -3.32
CA GLU A 70 10.02 -3.94 -2.62
C GLU A 70 10.13 -2.41 -2.68
N SER A 71 9.70 -1.80 -3.80
CA SER A 71 9.66 -0.35 -3.91
C SER A 71 8.69 0.30 -2.91
N VAL A 72 7.53 -0.33 -2.65
CA VAL A 72 6.56 0.10 -1.63
C VAL A 72 7.20 0.03 -0.24
N PHE A 73 7.85 -1.10 0.09
CA PHE A 73 8.56 -1.25 1.38
C PHE A 73 9.64 -0.19 1.55
N ARG A 74 10.42 0.09 0.50
CA ARG A 74 11.48 1.10 0.51
C ARG A 74 10.95 2.49 0.82
N TYR A 75 9.86 2.93 0.17
CA TYR A 75 9.25 4.23 0.46
C TYR A 75 8.69 4.33 1.88
N LEU A 76 8.26 3.20 2.45
CA LEU A 76 7.79 3.11 3.84
C LEU A 76 8.94 2.91 4.85
N ASN A 77 10.19 2.93 4.41
CA ASN A 77 11.38 2.70 5.20
C ASN A 77 11.35 1.35 5.95
N LEU A 78 10.93 0.30 5.25
CA LEU A 78 10.88 -1.07 5.74
C LEU A 78 11.82 -1.97 4.95
N SER A 79 12.37 -2.97 5.61
CA SER A 79 12.95 -4.13 4.92
C SER A 79 11.83 -4.94 4.27
N TYR A 80 12.06 -5.44 3.05
CA TYR A 80 11.10 -6.27 2.35
C TYR A 80 10.77 -7.52 3.18
N ARG A 81 9.50 -7.94 3.13
CA ARG A 81 9.04 -9.20 3.70
C ARG A 81 8.37 -10.04 2.62
N PRO A 82 8.78 -11.31 2.45
CA PRO A 82 8.14 -12.20 1.49
C PRO A 82 6.70 -12.52 1.95
N PRO A 83 5.81 -12.96 1.04
CA PRO A 83 4.40 -13.24 1.35
C PRO A 83 4.17 -14.14 2.57
N GLU A 84 4.97 -15.18 2.74
CA GLU A 84 4.91 -16.16 3.83
C GLU A 84 5.13 -15.54 5.23
N ASP A 85 5.80 -14.38 5.31
CA ASP A 85 6.08 -13.68 6.57
C ASP A 85 5.05 -12.57 6.90
N ARG A 86 3.91 -12.56 6.19
CA ARG A 86 2.85 -11.53 6.32
C ARG A 86 1.61 -12.02 7.09
N ASP A 87 1.61 -13.28 7.51
CA ASP A 87 0.56 -13.93 8.30
C ASP A 87 1.00 -14.13 9.76
N HIS A 88 1.01 -13.04 10.53
CA HIS A 88 1.22 -13.04 11.98
C HIS A 88 0.21 -12.12 12.66
#